data_AF-A0A938D505-F1
#
_entry.id   AF-A0A938D505-F1
#
_cell.length_a   1.000
_cell.length_b   1.000
_cell.length_c   1.000
_cell.angle_alpha   90.00
_cell.angle_beta   90.00
_cell.angle_gamma   90.00
#
_symmetry.space_group_name_H-M   'P 1'
#
loop_
_entity.id
_entity.type
_entity.pdbx_description
1 polymer ?
#
loop_
_entity_poly.entity_id
_entity_poly.type
_entity_poly.pdbx_seq_one_letter_code
_entity_poly.pdbx_strand_id
1 'polypeptide(L)'
;MVTIELARPLAIVAALAMAACQTTASYEPSPNYATVAAQTQANTGPGAGCLDEAEHNAVRARILQNSLATATLSCLDAQRKRLLEVKYNQFVQRYNSEYAENARTVRQIAARRGRNFDVLNTDMANQAAAQMSADRQFCDRASRALDWALSQKVTSVSQVPPPVDYTGMVGLRVCKAKA
;
A
#
# COMPACT_ATOMS: atom_id res chain seq x y z
N MET A 1 5.68 78.35 -32.66
CA MET A 1 6.93 78.38 -33.45
C MET A 1 8.05 77.91 -32.53
N VAL A 2 8.73 76.85 -32.96
CA VAL A 2 9.83 76.05 -32.38
C VAL A 2 10.45 76.44 -31.02
N THR A 3 10.51 75.47 -30.11
CA THR A 3 11.60 75.30 -29.13
C THR A 3 12.09 73.84 -29.16
N ILE A 4 13.40 73.65 -29.31
CA ILE A 4 14.13 72.38 -29.19
C ILE A 4 15.09 72.53 -28.02
N GLU A 5 15.05 71.59 -27.07
CA GLU A 5 16.12 71.19 -26.13
C GLU A 5 15.62 69.90 -25.43
N LEU A 6 16.39 68.92 -24.95
CA LEU A 6 17.69 68.32 -25.20
C LEU A 6 17.68 67.05 -24.30
N ALA A 7 18.48 66.04 -24.65
CA ALA A 7 19.02 64.99 -23.76
C ALA A 7 18.15 63.77 -23.28
N ARG A 8 18.63 62.59 -23.70
CA ARG A 8 18.42 61.17 -23.28
C ARG A 8 18.67 60.92 -21.76
N PRO A 9 18.24 59.80 -21.10
CA PRO A 9 18.53 58.42 -21.54
C PRO A 9 17.53 57.28 -21.22
N LEU A 10 17.88 56.14 -21.82
CA LEU A 10 17.43 54.76 -21.69
C LEU A 10 16.72 54.36 -20.37
N ALA A 11 15.61 53.62 -20.53
CA ALA A 11 15.28 52.49 -19.66
C ALA A 11 14.66 51.37 -20.52
N ILE A 12 15.48 50.40 -20.89
CA ILE A 12 15.07 49.08 -21.37
C ILE A 12 14.49 48.35 -20.16
N VAL A 13 13.17 48.25 -20.06
CA VAL A 13 12.53 47.29 -19.14
C VAL A 13 12.06 46.11 -19.98
N ALA A 14 12.99 45.22 -20.27
CA ALA A 14 12.67 43.86 -20.70
C ALA A 14 12.07 43.14 -19.48
N ALA A 15 10.75 43.11 -19.39
CA ALA A 15 10.05 42.28 -18.44
C ALA A 15 10.27 40.80 -18.84
N LEU A 16 11.30 40.18 -18.27
CA LEU A 16 11.45 38.73 -18.21
C LEU A 16 10.27 38.17 -17.42
N ALA A 17 9.21 37.79 -18.14
CA ALA A 17 8.19 36.88 -17.64
C ALA A 17 8.84 35.49 -17.53
N MET A 18 9.59 35.26 -16.44
CA MET A 18 9.91 33.91 -16.01
C MET A 18 8.63 33.28 -15.48
N ALA A 19 7.84 32.72 -16.40
CA ALA A 19 6.82 31.76 -16.08
C ALA A 19 7.52 30.57 -15.41
N ALA A 20 7.43 30.53 -14.07
CA ALA A 20 7.82 29.40 -13.27
C ALA A 20 6.91 28.23 -13.65
N CYS A 21 7.33 27.45 -14.65
CA CYS A 21 6.75 26.16 -14.94
C CYS A 21 7.21 25.21 -13.83
N GLN A 22 6.56 25.31 -12.66
CA GLN A 22 6.63 24.25 -11.67
C GLN A 22 5.79 23.11 -12.22
N THR A 23 6.43 22.18 -12.92
CA THR A 23 5.84 20.88 -13.21
C THR A 23 5.53 20.23 -11.87
N THR A 24 4.28 20.33 -11.42
CA THR A 24 3.76 19.45 -10.38
C THR A 24 3.90 18.04 -10.93
N ALA A 25 4.89 17.29 -10.43
CA ALA A 25 5.05 15.90 -10.79
C ALA A 25 3.71 15.20 -10.54
N SER A 26 3.08 14.72 -11.62
CA SER A 26 1.81 14.00 -11.52
C SER A 26 2.04 12.77 -10.65
N TYR A 27 1.42 12.71 -9.47
CA TYR A 27 1.47 11.52 -8.63
C TYR A 27 0.74 10.39 -9.36
N GLU A 28 1.49 9.41 -9.82
CA GLU A 28 0.96 8.19 -10.39
C GLU A 28 1.04 7.06 -9.35
N PRO A 29 -0.09 6.41 -8.99
CA PRO A 29 -0.06 5.30 -8.05
C PRO A 29 0.84 4.16 -8.55
N SER A 30 1.66 3.61 -7.65
CA SER A 30 2.58 2.52 -7.97
C SER A 30 2.80 1.61 -6.75
N PRO A 31 3.30 0.37 -6.91
CA PRO A 31 3.52 -0.55 -5.79
C PRO A 31 4.76 -0.23 -4.93
N ASN A 32 5.47 0.88 -5.22
CA ASN A 32 6.68 1.27 -4.50
C ASN A 32 6.46 1.74 -3.05
N TYR A 33 5.23 1.67 -2.55
CA TYR A 33 4.90 1.95 -1.16
C TYR A 33 5.26 0.82 -0.21
N ALA A 34 5.38 -0.42 -0.70
CA ALA A 34 5.60 -1.57 0.15
C ALA A 34 7.05 -1.61 0.66
N THR A 35 7.28 -2.21 1.84
CA THR A 35 8.65 -2.50 2.29
C THR A 35 9.35 -3.46 1.33
N VAL A 36 10.69 -3.45 1.29
CA VAL A 36 11.46 -4.33 0.40
C VAL A 36 11.07 -5.80 0.61
N ALA A 37 10.95 -6.26 1.86
CA ALA A 37 10.52 -7.62 2.18
C ALA A 37 9.13 -7.95 1.59
N ALA A 38 8.20 -6.99 1.63
CA ALA A 38 6.89 -7.15 1.01
C ALA A 38 6.94 -7.14 -0.52
N GLN A 39 7.86 -6.41 -1.14
CA GLN A 39 8.03 -6.42 -2.59
C GLN A 39 8.67 -7.72 -3.08
N THR A 40 9.67 -8.25 -2.36
CA THR A 40 10.50 -9.37 -2.81
C THR A 40 10.10 -10.73 -2.26
N GLN A 41 9.05 -10.83 -1.44
CA GLN A 41 8.57 -12.10 -0.86
C GLN A 41 9.66 -12.85 -0.06
N ALA A 42 10.42 -12.11 0.77
CA ALA A 42 11.69 -12.58 1.34
C ALA A 42 11.62 -13.78 2.32
N ASN A 43 10.44 -14.23 2.72
CA ASN A 43 10.26 -15.27 3.74
C ASN A 43 10.40 -16.71 3.19
N THR A 44 11.47 -16.98 2.44
CA THR A 44 11.73 -18.32 1.87
C THR A 44 12.57 -19.19 2.82
N GLY A 45 12.14 -20.44 3.09
CA GLY A 45 12.91 -21.37 3.90
C GLY A 45 12.35 -22.80 3.94
N PRO A 46 13.16 -23.82 4.25
CA PRO A 46 12.69 -25.19 4.39
C PRO A 46 11.96 -25.42 5.73
N GLY A 47 10.90 -26.25 5.74
CA GLY A 47 10.20 -26.67 6.96
C GLY A 47 8.81 -27.26 6.72
N ALA A 48 8.25 -27.95 7.71
CA ALA A 48 6.83 -28.32 7.72
C ALA A 48 5.95 -27.07 7.92
N GLY A 49 4.78 -27.00 7.27
CA GLY A 49 3.91 -25.82 7.36
C GLY A 49 4.38 -24.67 6.46
N CYS A 50 4.70 -25.02 5.22
CA CYS A 50 5.35 -24.16 4.25
C CYS A 50 4.32 -23.83 3.15
N LEU A 51 4.18 -22.56 2.79
CA LEU A 51 3.14 -22.10 1.87
C LEU A 51 3.58 -22.33 0.43
N ASP A 52 2.68 -22.86 -0.39
CA ASP A 52 2.79 -22.75 -1.85
C ASP A 52 2.48 -21.32 -2.33
N GLU A 53 2.57 -21.08 -3.63
CA GLU A 53 2.37 -19.75 -4.21
C GLU A 53 0.94 -19.22 -4.01
N ALA A 54 -0.08 -20.06 -4.21
CA ALA A 54 -1.48 -19.66 -4.06
C ALA A 54 -1.81 -19.36 -2.60
N GLU A 55 -1.29 -20.18 -1.69
CA GLU A 55 -1.40 -20.01 -0.25
C GLU A 55 -0.70 -18.75 0.23
N HIS A 56 0.49 -18.49 -0.29
CA HIS A 56 1.24 -17.28 0.00
C HIS A 56 0.48 -16.02 -0.46
N ASN A 57 -0.08 -16.05 -1.67
CA ASN A 57 -0.90 -14.95 -2.19
C ASN A 57 -2.15 -14.71 -1.33
N ALA A 58 -2.84 -15.78 -0.92
CA ALA A 58 -4.02 -15.69 -0.07
C ALA A 58 -3.70 -15.10 1.32
N VAL A 59 -2.58 -15.52 1.92
CA VAL A 59 -2.10 -14.97 3.20
C VAL A 59 -1.72 -13.51 3.05
N ARG A 60 -1.00 -13.13 1.99
CA ARG A 60 -0.61 -11.74 1.74
C ARG A 60 -1.81 -10.83 1.48
N ALA A 61 -2.82 -11.30 0.76
CA ALA A 61 -4.08 -10.57 0.62
C ALA A 61 -4.73 -10.33 1.99
N ARG A 62 -4.72 -11.34 2.87
CA ARG A 62 -5.26 -11.18 4.23
C ARG A 62 -4.45 -10.22 5.11
N ILE A 63 -3.14 -10.24 5.00
CA ILE A 63 -2.21 -9.29 5.65
C ILE A 63 -2.49 -7.87 5.14
N LEU A 64 -2.63 -7.68 3.83
CA LEU A 64 -3.01 -6.41 3.22
C LEU A 64 -4.34 -5.92 3.79
N GLN A 65 -5.38 -6.76 3.81
CA GLN A 65 -6.69 -6.40 4.34
C GLN A 65 -6.61 -5.93 5.80
N ASN A 66 -5.94 -6.68 6.66
CA ASN A 66 -5.77 -6.32 8.07
C ASN A 66 -4.98 -5.01 8.21
N SER A 67 -3.91 -4.83 7.44
CA SER A 67 -3.12 -3.59 7.45
C SER A 67 -3.95 -2.36 7.07
N LEU A 68 -4.76 -2.48 6.00
CA LEU A 68 -5.62 -1.39 5.53
C LEU A 68 -6.78 -1.10 6.47
N ALA A 69 -7.36 -2.14 7.09
CA ALA A 69 -8.37 -1.99 8.13
C ALA A 69 -7.79 -1.25 9.35
N THR A 70 -6.63 -1.67 9.84
CA THR A 70 -5.92 -1.00 10.95
C THR A 70 -5.60 0.45 10.60
N ALA A 71 -5.12 0.73 9.38
CA ALA A 71 -4.83 2.09 8.94
C ALA A 71 -6.08 2.97 8.92
N THR A 72 -7.21 2.45 8.42
CA THR A 72 -8.50 3.15 8.39
C THR A 72 -8.98 3.53 9.79
N LEU A 73 -8.68 2.70 10.79
CA LEU A 73 -9.04 2.97 12.19
C LEU A 73 -8.07 3.94 12.89
N SER A 74 -6.78 3.90 12.54
CA SER A 74 -5.71 4.44 13.39
C SER A 74 -4.93 5.62 12.78
N CYS A 75 -5.02 5.84 11.47
CA CYS A 75 -4.30 6.91 10.79
C CYS A 75 -5.10 8.24 10.79
N LEU A 76 -4.56 9.27 11.46
CA LEU A 76 -5.05 10.65 11.67
C LEU A 76 -5.54 11.36 10.39
N ASP A 77 -6.34 12.43 10.33
CA ASP A 77 -7.23 13.22 11.20
C ASP A 77 -8.70 12.98 10.73
N ALA A 78 -9.72 13.68 11.26
CA ALA A 78 -11.13 13.43 10.89
C ALA A 78 -11.41 13.48 9.37
N GLN A 79 -10.72 14.36 8.63
CA GLN A 79 -10.91 14.52 7.19
C GLN A 79 -10.20 13.40 6.42
N ARG A 80 -8.95 13.10 6.76
CA ARG A 80 -8.17 12.03 6.12
C ARG A 80 -8.71 10.65 6.45
N LYS A 81 -9.24 10.45 7.66
CA LYS A 81 -9.94 9.24 8.07
C LYS A 81 -11.13 8.94 7.18
N ARG A 82 -11.99 9.95 6.92
CA ARG A 82 -13.15 9.78 6.03
C ARG A 82 -12.73 9.39 4.61
N LEU A 83 -11.65 9.96 4.09
CA LEU A 83 -11.12 9.60 2.77
C LEU A 83 -10.61 8.15 2.75
N LEU A 84 -9.87 7.72 3.78
CA LEU A 84 -9.41 6.34 3.90
C LEU A 84 -10.56 5.36 4.04
N GLU A 85 -11.60 5.69 4.82
CA GLU A 85 -12.82 4.87 4.94
C GLU A 85 -13.52 4.68 3.59
N VAL A 86 -13.68 5.75 2.81
CA VAL A 86 -14.26 5.67 1.46
C VAL A 86 -13.43 4.76 0.56
N LYS A 87 -12.11 4.98 0.51
CA LYS A 87 -11.19 4.16 -0.31
C LYS A 87 -11.17 2.70 0.15
N TYR A 88 -11.15 2.46 1.46
CA TYR A 88 -11.17 1.11 2.01
C TYR A 88 -12.48 0.37 1.68
N ASN A 89 -13.62 1.05 1.77
CA ASN A 89 -14.90 0.47 1.38
C ASN A 89 -14.93 0.13 -0.12
N GLN A 90 -14.43 1.02 -0.98
CA GLN A 90 -14.29 0.74 -2.42
C GLN A 90 -13.37 -0.45 -2.69
N PHE A 91 -12.26 -0.53 -1.95
CA PHE A 91 -11.30 -1.63 -2.03
C PHE A 91 -11.95 -2.97 -1.64
N VAL A 92 -12.64 -3.02 -0.50
CA VAL A 92 -13.36 -4.22 -0.04
C VAL A 92 -14.42 -4.63 -1.06
N GLN A 93 -15.20 -3.68 -1.59
CA GLN A 93 -16.22 -3.97 -2.61
C GLN A 93 -15.59 -4.55 -3.89
N ARG A 94 -14.50 -3.95 -4.38
CA ARG A 94 -13.81 -4.39 -5.60
C ARG A 94 -13.27 -5.81 -5.50
N TYR A 95 -12.68 -6.15 -4.36
CA TYR A 95 -11.97 -7.41 -4.17
C TYR A 95 -12.73 -8.45 -3.32
N ASN A 96 -14.02 -8.23 -3.05
CA ASN A 96 -14.80 -9.07 -2.13
C ASN A 96 -14.81 -10.55 -2.51
N SER A 97 -14.96 -10.85 -3.81
CA SER A 97 -14.94 -12.23 -4.33
C SER A 97 -13.58 -12.90 -4.10
N GLU A 98 -12.49 -12.23 -4.47
CA GLU A 98 -11.12 -12.70 -4.25
C GLU A 98 -10.84 -12.89 -2.75
N TYR A 99 -11.35 -12.01 -1.89
CA TYR A 99 -11.23 -12.18 -0.43
C TYR A 99 -11.99 -13.39 0.10
N ALA A 100 -13.17 -13.69 -0.44
CA ALA A 100 -13.93 -14.88 -0.05
C ALA A 100 -13.19 -16.16 -0.45
N GLU A 101 -12.57 -16.18 -1.63
CA GLU A 101 -11.73 -17.29 -2.11
C GLU A 101 -10.47 -17.44 -1.26
N ASN A 102 -9.71 -16.35 -1.07
CA ASN A 102 -8.51 -16.33 -0.23
C ASN A 102 -8.82 -16.76 1.21
N ALA A 103 -9.97 -16.38 1.76
CA ALA A 103 -10.38 -16.82 3.10
C ALA A 103 -10.58 -18.35 3.19
N ARG A 104 -11.02 -19.02 2.11
CA ARG A 104 -11.10 -20.50 2.09
C ARG A 104 -9.71 -21.11 2.14
N THR A 105 -8.77 -20.58 1.36
CA THR A 105 -7.36 -21.01 1.38
C THR A 105 -6.73 -20.80 2.76
N VAL A 106 -6.91 -19.63 3.38
CA VAL A 106 -6.37 -19.35 4.72
C VAL A 106 -7.00 -20.26 5.79
N ARG A 107 -8.28 -20.66 5.67
CA ARG A 107 -8.88 -21.67 6.55
C ARG A 107 -8.23 -23.03 6.40
N GLN A 108 -7.95 -23.48 5.18
CA GLN A 108 -7.24 -24.74 4.93
C GLN A 108 -5.83 -24.69 5.51
N ILE A 109 -5.11 -23.58 5.33
CA ILE A 109 -3.80 -23.32 5.93
C ILE A 109 -3.85 -23.44 7.45
N ALA A 110 -4.85 -22.84 8.10
CA ALA A 110 -5.04 -22.93 9.55
C ALA A 110 -5.33 -24.37 10.01
N ALA A 111 -6.27 -25.05 9.33
CA ALA A 111 -6.67 -26.42 9.63
C ALA A 111 -5.50 -27.41 9.53
N ARG A 112 -4.68 -27.32 8.47
CA ARG A 112 -3.49 -28.19 8.31
C ARG A 112 -2.43 -27.98 9.39
N ARG A 113 -2.45 -26.82 10.06
CA ARG A 113 -1.57 -26.54 11.21
C ARG A 113 -2.25 -26.81 12.56
N GLY A 114 -3.44 -27.41 12.57
CA GLY A 114 -4.21 -27.65 13.79
C GLY A 114 -4.64 -26.36 14.50
N ARG A 115 -4.73 -25.24 13.78
CA ARG A 115 -5.12 -23.94 14.31
C ARG A 115 -6.53 -23.57 13.87
N ASN A 116 -7.27 -22.88 14.74
CA ASN A 116 -8.51 -22.22 14.35
C ASN A 116 -8.18 -21.00 13.45
N PHE A 117 -8.94 -20.84 12.35
CA PHE A 117 -8.81 -19.73 11.42
C PHE A 117 -8.91 -18.36 12.09
N ASP A 118 -9.85 -18.19 13.03
CA ASP A 118 -10.08 -16.92 13.71
C ASP A 118 -8.89 -16.54 14.59
N VAL A 119 -8.20 -17.53 15.17
CA VAL A 119 -6.96 -17.30 15.94
C VAL A 119 -5.84 -16.84 14.99
N LEU A 120 -5.65 -17.52 13.85
CA LEU A 120 -4.65 -17.09 12.86
C LEU A 120 -4.96 -15.68 12.32
N ASN A 121 -6.23 -15.38 12.06
CA ASN A 121 -6.66 -14.06 11.62
C ASN A 121 -6.43 -12.98 12.68
N THR A 122 -6.68 -13.32 13.95
CA THR A 122 -6.43 -12.43 15.08
C THR A 122 -4.94 -12.15 15.23
N ASP A 123 -4.07 -13.13 15.08
CA ASP A 123 -2.61 -12.91 15.08
C ASP A 123 -2.19 -11.92 13.98
N MET A 124 -2.74 -12.08 12.77
CA MET A 124 -2.45 -11.17 11.66
C MET A 124 -2.97 -9.75 11.91
N ALA A 125 -4.13 -9.60 12.57
CA ALA A 125 -4.67 -8.29 12.94
C ALA A 125 -3.85 -7.63 14.07
N ASN A 126 -3.46 -8.39 15.08
CA ASN A 126 -2.58 -7.94 16.15
C ASN A 126 -1.23 -7.49 15.60
N GLN A 127 -0.70 -8.24 14.63
CA GLN A 127 0.57 -7.89 14.00
C GLN A 127 0.45 -6.61 13.16
N ALA A 128 -0.69 -6.36 12.49
CA ALA A 128 -0.94 -5.09 11.82
C ALA A 128 -0.94 -3.91 12.81
N ALA A 129 -1.59 -4.05 13.96
CA ALA A 129 -1.59 -3.03 15.02
C ALA A 129 -0.19 -2.77 15.59
N ALA A 130 0.60 -3.83 15.79
CA ALA A 130 1.99 -3.70 16.20
C ALA A 130 2.83 -2.96 15.14
N GLN A 131 2.64 -3.24 13.84
CA GLN A 131 3.32 -2.53 12.76
C GLN A 131 2.90 -1.06 12.70
N MET A 132 1.63 -0.73 12.95
CA MET A 132 1.16 0.66 13.01
C MET A 132 1.90 1.48 14.10
N SER A 133 2.29 0.84 15.20
CA SER A 133 3.07 1.47 16.26
C SER A 133 4.58 1.52 15.97
N ALA A 134 5.10 0.52 15.25
CA ALA A 134 6.54 0.36 15.00
C ALA A 134 7.04 1.09 13.74
N ASP A 135 6.25 1.14 12.67
CA ASP A 135 6.61 1.78 11.40
C ASP A 135 5.98 3.17 11.29
N ARG A 136 6.82 4.21 11.37
CA ARG A 136 6.39 5.62 11.20
C ARG A 136 5.78 5.90 9.83
N GLN A 137 6.07 5.07 8.81
CA GLN A 137 5.54 5.21 7.46
C GLN A 137 4.28 4.37 7.24
N PHE A 138 3.79 3.61 8.23
CA PHE A 138 2.68 2.68 8.07
C PHE A 138 1.45 3.33 7.42
N CYS A 139 1.03 4.49 7.92
CA CYS A 139 -0.13 5.22 7.42
C CYS A 139 0.04 5.73 5.98
N ASP A 140 1.23 6.24 5.66
CA ASP A 140 1.56 6.69 4.29
C ASP A 140 1.57 5.51 3.31
N ARG A 141 2.20 4.39 3.70
CA ARG A 141 2.22 3.16 2.90
C ARG A 141 0.82 2.62 2.68
N ALA A 142 -0.04 2.62 3.70
CA ALA A 142 -1.43 2.17 3.58
C ALA A 142 -2.27 3.07 2.66
N SER A 143 -2.10 4.38 2.73
CA SER A 143 -2.77 5.33 1.82
C SER A 143 -2.38 5.06 0.37
N ARG A 144 -1.07 4.95 0.10
CA ARG A 144 -0.57 4.66 -1.25
C ARG A 144 -0.94 3.26 -1.73
N ALA A 145 -1.07 2.30 -0.82
CA ALA A 145 -1.56 0.97 -1.13
C ALA A 145 -3.01 0.99 -1.63
N LEU A 146 -3.88 1.78 -0.99
CA LEU A 146 -5.25 2.01 -1.46
C LEU A 146 -5.27 2.72 -2.82
N ASP A 147 -4.43 3.73 -3.03
CA ASP A 147 -4.32 4.41 -4.32
C ASP A 147 -3.90 3.46 -5.44
N TRP A 148 -2.91 2.61 -5.19
CA TRP A 148 -2.46 1.59 -6.14
C TRP A 148 -3.56 0.58 -6.43
N ALA A 149 -4.16 0.00 -5.38
CA ALA A 149 -5.20 -1.01 -5.51
C ALA A 149 -6.44 -0.49 -6.25
N LEU A 150 -6.80 0.78 -6.06
CA LEU A 150 -7.95 1.37 -6.74
C LEU A 150 -7.63 1.89 -8.14
N SER A 151 -6.37 1.93 -8.54
CA SER A 151 -5.97 2.31 -9.88
C SER A 151 -6.55 1.37 -10.96
N GLN A 152 -6.60 1.86 -12.20
CA GLN A 152 -7.03 1.04 -13.34
C GLN A 152 -6.00 -0.03 -13.74
N LYS A 153 -4.76 0.09 -13.26
CA LYS A 153 -3.66 -0.84 -13.57
C LYS A 153 -3.76 -2.16 -12.81
N VAL A 154 -4.49 -2.17 -11.68
CA VAL A 154 -4.60 -3.34 -10.81
C VAL A 154 -5.91 -4.06 -11.08
N THR A 155 -5.84 -5.31 -11.52
CA THR A 155 -7.03 -6.12 -11.83
C THR A 155 -7.30 -7.20 -10.79
N SER A 156 -6.33 -7.53 -9.94
CA SER A 156 -6.45 -8.54 -8.88
C SER A 156 -5.77 -8.09 -7.60
N VAL A 157 -6.28 -8.54 -6.44
CA VAL A 157 -5.67 -8.26 -5.12
C VAL A 157 -4.26 -8.84 -5.00
N SER A 158 -3.94 -9.89 -5.76
CA SER A 158 -2.60 -10.50 -5.80
C SER A 158 -1.50 -9.54 -6.30
N GLN A 159 -1.88 -8.51 -7.08
CA GLN A 159 -0.97 -7.47 -7.59
C GLN A 159 -0.74 -6.33 -6.58
N VAL A 160 -1.39 -6.39 -5.41
CA VAL A 160 -1.31 -5.38 -4.36
C VAL A 160 -0.45 -5.94 -3.23
N PRO A 161 0.85 -5.59 -3.14
CA PRO A 161 1.67 -6.02 -2.01
C PRO A 161 1.14 -5.44 -0.70
N PRO A 162 1.23 -6.15 0.44
CA PRO A 162 0.93 -5.55 1.73
C PRO A 162 1.93 -4.40 2.02
N PRO A 163 1.53 -3.34 2.76
CA PRO A 163 2.45 -2.28 3.17
C PRO A 163 3.71 -2.80 3.86
N VAL A 164 3.52 -3.77 4.75
CA VAL A 164 4.57 -4.50 5.46
C VAL A 164 4.23 -6.00 5.40
N ASP A 165 5.22 -6.84 5.07
CA ASP A 165 5.04 -8.28 5.06
C ASP A 165 5.49 -8.87 6.40
N TYR A 166 4.50 -9.28 7.19
CA TYR A 166 4.69 -9.90 8.49
C TYR A 166 4.28 -11.38 8.50
N THR A 167 4.29 -12.04 7.35
CA THR A 167 4.01 -13.47 7.19
C THR A 167 4.87 -14.32 8.15
N GLY A 168 6.18 -14.04 8.23
CA GLY A 168 7.10 -14.70 9.16
C GLY A 168 6.76 -14.53 10.64
N MET A 169 6.22 -13.37 11.02
CA MET A 169 5.90 -13.03 12.41
C MET A 169 4.69 -13.82 12.93
N VAL A 170 3.79 -14.23 12.03
CA VAL A 170 2.64 -15.10 12.35
C VAL A 170 2.95 -16.59 12.15
N GLY A 171 4.24 -16.95 12.06
CA GLY A 171 4.70 -18.33 11.96
C GLY A 171 4.49 -18.96 10.57
N LEU A 172 4.32 -18.15 9.53
CA LEU A 172 4.13 -18.60 8.15
C LEU A 172 5.38 -18.33 7.31
N ARG A 173 5.73 -19.23 6.39
CA ARG A 173 6.91 -19.10 5.52
C ARG A 173 6.59 -19.63 4.12
N VAL A 174 7.20 -19.03 3.10
CA VAL A 174 7.13 -19.48 1.71
C VAL A 174 8.16 -20.58 1.49
N CYS A 175 7.81 -21.61 0.74
CA CYS A 175 8.79 -22.62 0.36
C CYS A 175 9.75 -22.09 -0.70
N LYS A 176 11.01 -22.53 -0.64
CA LYS A 176 11.83 -22.57 -1.85
C LYS A 176 11.14 -23.53 -2.82
N ALA A 177 10.94 -23.12 -4.07
CA ALA A 177 10.52 -24.06 -5.12
C ALA A 177 11.49 -25.26 -5.09
N LYS A 178 10.95 -26.48 -5.15
CA LYS A 178 11.80 -27.65 -5.43
C LYS A 178 12.44 -27.40 -6.80
N ALA A 179 13.77 -27.34 -6.83
CA ALA A 179 14.54 -27.39 -8.07
C ALA A 179 14.30 -28.73 -8.78
#